data_AF-A0A1I1DTG3-F1
#
_entry.id   AF-A0A1I1DTG3-F1
#
_cell.length_a   1.000
_cell.length_b   1.000
_cell.length_c   1.000
_cell.angle_alpha   90.00
_cell.angle_beta   90.00
_cell.angle_gamma   90.00
#
_symmetry.space_group_name_H-M   'P 1'
#
loop_
_entity.id
_entity.type
_entity.pdbx_description
1 polymer ?
#
loop_
_entity_poly.entity_id
_entity_poly.type
_entity_poly.pdbx_seq_one_letter_code
_entity_poly.pdbx_strand_id
1 'polypeptide(L)' 'MLTMEVIINHQTVVTKPEAPLSEVLRTYGVVHAKGVAVAVNETIIPQSHWNTKLLEPRDRIMVIKAAQGG' A
#
# COMPACT_ATOMS: atom_id res chain seq x y z
N MET A 1 -15.02 -5.07 15.78
CA MET A 1 -14.57 -5.28 14.38
C MET A 1 -13.19 -5.90 14.44
N LEU A 2 -12.88 -6.85 13.55
CA LEU A 2 -11.53 -7.42 13.45
C LEU A 2 -10.61 -6.43 12.71
N THR A 3 -9.36 -6.35 13.15
CA THR A 3 -8.33 -5.49 12.56
C THR A 3 -7.05 -6.30 12.35
N MET A 4 -6.23 -5.89 11.39
CA MET A 4 -4.89 -6.41 11.16
C MET A 4 -3.89 -5.27 11.03
N GLU A 5 -2.61 -5.60 11.16
CA GLU A 5 -1.50 -4.67 10.99
C GLU A 5 -0.77 -4.95 9.67
N VAL A 6 -0.39 -3.90 8.96
CA VAL A 6 0.57 -3.93 7.84
C VAL A 6 1.66 -2.91 8.10
N ILE A 7 2.77 -3.00 7.38
CA ILE A 7 3.92 -2.09 7.57
C ILE A 7 4.08 -1.27 6.30
N ILE A 8 3.85 0.04 6.34
CA ILE A 8 4.01 0.95 5.19
C ILE A 8 5.19 1.88 5.45
N ASN A 9 6.23 1.84 4.60
CA ASN A 9 7.42 2.68 4.75
C ASN A 9 7.97 2.72 6.20
N HIS A 10 8.10 1.56 6.83
CA HIS A 10 8.55 1.35 8.21
C HIS A 10 7.56 1.79 9.31
N GLN A 11 6.34 2.21 8.96
CA GLN A 11 5.28 2.56 9.91
C GLN A 11 4.22 1.46 9.98
N THR A 12 3.85 1.04 11.18
CA THR A 12 2.73 0.11 11.38
C THR A 12 1.40 0.83 11.15
N VAL A 13 0.55 0.27 10.29
CA VAL A 13 -0.78 0.78 9.97
C VAL A 13 -1.82 -0.30 10.28
N VAL A 14 -2.84 0.08 11.04
CA VAL A 14 -3.98 -0.79 11.36
C VAL A 14 -5.04 -0.64 10.28
N THR A 15 -5.49 -1.76 9.73
CA THR A 15 -6.53 -1.82 8.70
C THR A 15 -7.49 -2.98 8.94
N LYS A 16 -8.58 -3.05 8.16
CA LYS A 16 -9.45 -4.21 8.13
C LYS A 16 -8.74 -5.39 7.46
N PRO A 17 -9.00 -6.64 7.90
CA PRO A 17 -8.58 -7.83 7.17
C PRO A 17 -9.04 -7.78 5.71
N GLU A 18 -8.25 -8.36 4.81
CA GLU A 18 -8.58 -8.48 3.37
C GLU A 18 -8.89 -7.13 2.72
N ALA A 19 -8.41 -6.01 3.28
CA ALA A 19 -8.56 -4.72 2.62
C ALA A 19 -7.74 -4.70 1.32
N PRO A 20 -8.33 -4.24 0.20
CA PRO A 20 -7.57 -4.00 -1.03
C PRO A 20 -6.42 -3.02 -0.77
N LEU A 21 -5.30 -3.21 -1.47
CA LEU A 21 -4.15 -2.33 -1.39
C LEU A 21 -4.55 -0.85 -1.60
N SER A 22 -5.47 -0.56 -2.52
CA SER A 22 -5.95 0.80 -2.77
C SER A 22 -6.65 1.45 -1.57
N GLU A 23 -7.38 0.69 -0.75
CA GLU A 23 -8.05 1.22 0.45
C GLU A 23 -7.04 1.56 1.55
N VAL A 24 -6.04 0.70 1.73
CA VAL A 24 -4.96 0.92 2.69
C VAL A 24 -4.12 2.13 2.28
N LEU A 25 -3.77 2.23 0.99
CA LEU A 25 -3.04 3.38 0.44
C LEU A 25 -3.80 4.69 0.62
N ARG A 26 -5.12 4.69 0.39
CA ARG A 26 -5.97 5.87 0.60
C ARG A 26 -5.98 6.30 2.07
N THR A 27 -6.12 5.35 3.00
CA THR A 27 -6.08 5.60 4.45
C THR A 27 -4.72 6.15 4.88
N TYR A 28 -3.63 5.66 4.26
CA TYR A 28 -2.27 6.16 4.48
C TYR A 28 -2.01 7.56 3.86
N GLY A 29 -2.93 8.09 3.04
CA GLY A 29 -2.80 9.41 2.42
C GLY A 29 -2.27 9.41 0.98
N VAL A 30 -2.18 8.26 0.33
CA VAL A 30 -1.87 8.16 -1.11
C VAL A 30 -3.17 8.24 -1.89
N VAL A 31 -3.56 9.47 -2.24
CA VAL A 31 -4.81 9.75 -2.97
C VAL A 31 -4.61 9.75 -4.49
N HIS A 32 -3.42 10.08 -4.97
CA HIS A 32 -3.07 10.11 -6.38
C HIS A 32 -1.96 9.11 -6.68
N ALA A 33 -2.19 8.24 -7.66
CA ALA A 33 -1.23 7.21 -8.06
C ALA A 33 -0.20 7.69 -9.11
N LYS A 34 -0.40 8.87 -9.70
CA LYS A 34 0.52 9.39 -10.72
C LYS A 34 1.90 9.60 -10.11
N GLY A 35 2.91 8.95 -10.68
CA GLY A 35 4.29 8.99 -10.17
C GLY A 35 4.49 8.22 -8.86
N VAL A 36 3.58 7.32 -8.50
CA VAL A 36 3.71 6.46 -7.32
C VAL A 36 3.81 5.01 -7.77
N ALA A 37 4.88 4.34 -7.36
CA ALA A 37 5.01 2.89 -7.43
C ALA A 37 4.81 2.31 -6.03
N VAL A 38 4.24 1.10 -5.96
CA VAL A 38 4.01 0.41 -4.69
C VAL A 38 4.54 -1.01 -4.80
N ALA A 39 5.36 -1.42 -3.84
CA ALA A 39 5.79 -2.79 -3.65
C ALA A 39 5.08 -3.41 -2.44
N VAL A 40 4.71 -4.68 -2.52
CA VAL A 40 4.26 -5.50 -1.40
C VAL A 40 5.22 -6.68 -1.30
N ASN A 41 5.89 -6.83 -0.15
CA ASN A 41 6.91 -7.85 0.08
C ASN A 41 7.93 -7.90 -1.07
N GLU A 42 8.55 -6.75 -1.35
CA GLU A 42 9.59 -6.57 -2.38
C GLU A 42 9.11 -6.78 -3.83
N THR A 43 7.83 -7.08 -4.04
CA THR A 43 7.23 -7.25 -5.37
C THR A 43 6.43 -6.02 -5.77
N ILE A 44 6.76 -5.42 -6.92
CA ILE A 44 6.01 -4.29 -7.47
C ILE A 44 4.59 -4.76 -7.84
N ILE A 45 3.58 -4.06 -7.32
CA ILE A 45 2.18 -4.30 -7.67
C ILE A 45 1.76 -3.27 -8.73
N PRO A 46 1.43 -3.69 -9.97
CA PRO A 46 0.92 -2.77 -10.99
C PRO A 46 -0.32 -2.03 -10.50
N GLN A 47 -0.46 -0.76 -10.86
CA GLN A 47 -1.57 0.08 -10.41
C GLN A 47 -2.95 -0.51 -10.75
N SER A 48 -3.08 -1.19 -11.89
CA SER A 48 -4.30 -1.92 -12.29
C SER A 48 -4.74 -3.00 -11.31
N HIS A 49 -3.81 -3.53 -10.50
CA HIS A 49 -4.07 -4.56 -9.50
C HIS A 49 -4.30 -4.01 -8.09
N TRP A 50 -4.20 -2.70 -7.85
CA TRP A 50 -4.32 -2.17 -6.48
C TRP A 50 -5.71 -2.38 -5.87
N ASN A 51 -6.76 -2.42 -6.70
CA ASN A 51 -8.13 -2.68 -6.25
C ASN A 51 -8.43 -4.16 -6.01
N THR A 52 -7.59 -5.08 -6.49
CA THR A 52 -7.80 -6.53 -6.40
C THR A 52 -6.75 -7.23 -5.56
N LYS A 53 -5.60 -6.59 -5.31
CA LYS A 53 -4.56 -7.12 -4.43
C LYS A 53 -5.01 -6.99 -2.98
N LEU A 54 -5.44 -8.10 -2.40
CA LEU A 54 -5.71 -8.22 -0.97
C LEU A 54 -4.38 -8.31 -0.20
N LEU A 55 -4.36 -7.67 0.96
CA LEU A 55 -3.23 -7.65 1.88
C LEU A 55 -3.42 -8.70 2.97
N GLU A 56 -2.29 -9.25 3.41
CA GLU A 56 -2.22 -10.16 4.55
C GLU A 56 -1.63 -9.44 5.78
N PRO A 57 -1.89 -9.97 7.00
CA PRO A 57 -1.26 -9.45 8.19
C PRO A 57 0.27 -9.42 8.04
N ARG A 58 0.87 -8.28 8.40
CA ARG A 58 2.31 -8.00 8.41
C ARG A 58 2.95 -7.89 7.03
N ASP A 59 2.16 -7.76 5.97
CA ASP A 59 2.66 -7.38 4.65
C ASP A 59 3.48 -6.08 4.74
N ARG A 60 4.64 -6.09 4.07
CA ARG A 60 5.54 -4.94 3.98
C ARG A 60 5.27 -4.20 2.69
N ILE A 61 4.71 -3.00 2.82
CA ILE A 61 4.33 -2.12 1.73
C ILE A 61 5.36 -1.01 1.64
N MET A 62 5.94 -0.84 0.46
CA MET A 62 6.84 0.28 0.18
C MET A 62 6.19 1.20 -0.84
N VAL A 63 5.92 2.44 -0.43
CA VAL A 63 5.37 3.49 -1.30
C VAL A 63 6.53 4.33 -1.80
N ILE A 64 6.77 4.26 -3.11
CA ILE A 64 7.88 4.90 -3.80
C ILE A 64 7.30 6.04 -4.62
N LYS A 65 7.58 7.28 -4.23
CA LYS A 65 7.23 8.46 -5.04
C LYS A 65 8.38 8.77 -5.98
N ALA A 66 8.10 8.96 -7.25
CA ALA A 66 9.08 9.48 -8.19
C ALA A 66 9.59 10.82 -7.66
N ALA A 67 10.90 10.93 -7.48
CA ALA A 67 11.52 12.23 -7.29
C ALA A 67 11.34 13.01 -8.60
N GLN A 68 10.76 14.20 -8.54
CA GLN A 68 10.85 15.16 -9.63
C GLN A 68 12.30 15.67 -9.61
N GLY A 69 13.20 15.02 -10.34
CA GLY A 69 14.52 15.55 -10.62
C GLY A 69 14.39 16.70 -11.64
N GLY A 70 15.06 17.81 -11.38
CA GLY A 70 15.25 18.90 -12.33
C GLY A 70 16.34 18.58 -13.35
#